data_AF-A0A662SEH0-F1
#
_entry.id   AF-A0A662SEH0-F1
#
_cell.length_a   1.000
_cell.length_b   1.000
_cell.length_c   1.000
_cell.angle_alpha   90.00
_cell.angle_beta   90.00
_cell.angle_gamma   90.00
#
_symmetry.space_group_name_H-M   'P 1'
#
loop_
_entity.id
_entity.type
_entity.pdbx_description
1 polymer ?
#
loop_
_entity_poly.entity_id
_entity_poly.type
_entity_poly.pdbx_seq_one_letter_code
_entity_poly.pdbx_strand_id
1 'polypeptide(L)'
;MNKKRLIQFRRKIYSKYKIPGMSNLHRVKQNCVFIHTSNGIKHEQKKLEICYELQKNGMKYITESQSCKDGRIIDVICLDTGTEVEIVDSSLTKKTKEAIAKGDIPILVIKLDDSFSLDDLLRRELE
;
A
#
# COMPACT_ATOMS: atom_id res chain seq x y z
N MET A 1 -16.92 -10.10 3.60
CA MET A 1 -16.80 -10.68 2.23
C MET A 1 -16.51 -12.19 2.30
N ASN A 2 -17.09 -13.05 1.44
CA ASN A 2 -16.74 -14.49 1.39
C ASN A 2 -15.27 -14.70 0.98
N LYS A 3 -14.58 -15.70 1.57
CA LYS A 3 -13.17 -16.05 1.30
C LYS A 3 -12.82 -16.13 -0.19
N LYS A 4 -13.67 -16.73 -1.03
CA LYS A 4 -13.42 -16.84 -2.48
C LYS A 4 -13.43 -15.47 -3.16
N ARG A 5 -14.37 -14.60 -2.78
CA ARG A 5 -14.46 -13.22 -3.27
C ARG A 5 -13.25 -12.40 -2.81
N LEU A 6 -12.81 -12.56 -1.56
CA LEU A 6 -11.61 -11.88 -1.03
C LEU A 6 -10.34 -12.26 -1.81
N ILE A 7 -10.17 -13.55 -2.13
CA ILE A 7 -9.02 -13.99 -2.95
C ILE A 7 -9.06 -13.38 -4.35
N GLN A 8 -10.24 -13.36 -4.99
CA GLN A 8 -10.41 -12.74 -6.31
C GLN A 8 -10.14 -11.24 -6.27
N PHE A 9 -10.65 -10.56 -5.23
CA PHE A 9 -10.41 -9.14 -4.99
C PHE A 9 -8.92 -8.84 -4.84
N ARG A 10 -8.22 -9.54 -3.94
CA ARG A 10 -6.77 -9.42 -3.74
C ARG A 10 -5.99 -9.60 -5.05
N ARG A 11 -6.35 -10.60 -5.86
CA ARG A 11 -5.73 -10.84 -7.17
C ARG A 11 -5.96 -9.69 -8.15
N LYS A 12 -7.18 -9.14 -8.19
CA LYS A 12 -7.54 -7.99 -9.01
C LYS A 12 -6.77 -6.73 -8.59
N ILE A 13 -6.59 -6.51 -7.29
CA ILE A 13 -5.77 -5.41 -6.78
C ILE A 13 -4.30 -5.65 -7.16
N TYR A 14 -3.77 -6.83 -6.85
CA TYR A 14 -2.39 -7.18 -7.15
C TYR A 14 -2.02 -6.99 -8.62
N SER A 15 -2.90 -7.36 -9.56
CA SER A 15 -2.63 -7.21 -11.00
C SER A 15 -2.50 -5.76 -11.48
N LYS A 16 -2.88 -4.77 -10.67
CA LYS A 16 -2.72 -3.35 -10.99
C LYS A 16 -1.30 -2.84 -10.76
N TYR A 17 -0.44 -3.64 -10.12
CA TYR A 17 0.88 -3.19 -9.68
C TYR A 17 2.00 -4.14 -10.13
N LYS A 18 3.16 -3.54 -10.43
CA LYS A 18 4.41 -4.22 -10.69
C LYS A 18 5.29 -4.13 -9.44
N ILE A 19 5.74 -5.27 -8.93
CA ILE A 19 6.63 -5.32 -7.76
C ILE A 19 8.09 -5.33 -8.21
N PRO A 20 8.94 -4.39 -7.76
CA PRO A 20 10.35 -4.37 -8.09
C PRO A 20 11.10 -5.65 -7.69
N GLY A 21 12.06 -6.05 -8.52
CA GLY A 21 12.89 -7.24 -8.25
C GLY A 21 12.09 -8.55 -8.20
N MET A 22 10.94 -8.60 -8.87
CA MET A 22 10.13 -9.81 -9.01
C MET A 22 10.06 -10.20 -10.49
N SER A 23 10.64 -11.36 -10.81
CA SER A 23 10.38 -12.02 -12.09
C SER A 23 8.93 -12.48 -12.13
N ASN A 24 8.34 -12.51 -13.33
CA ASN A 24 7.00 -13.09 -13.56
C ASN A 24 6.89 -14.57 -13.10
N LEU A 25 8.03 -15.24 -12.91
CA LEU A 25 8.12 -16.63 -12.45
C LEU A 25 8.09 -16.77 -10.92
N HIS A 26 8.41 -15.72 -10.15
CA HIS A 26 8.42 -15.80 -8.70
C HIS A 26 6.99 -15.74 -8.14
N ARG A 27 6.74 -16.48 -7.06
CA ARG A 27 5.46 -16.42 -6.33
C ARG A 27 5.32 -15.06 -5.66
N VAL A 28 4.06 -14.61 -5.60
CA VAL A 28 3.59 -13.32 -5.08
C VAL A 28 4.30 -12.92 -3.77
N LYS A 29 5.10 -11.84 -3.77
CA LYS A 29 5.70 -11.25 -2.56
C LYS A 29 4.64 -10.55 -1.70
N GLN A 30 3.67 -11.29 -1.20
CA GLN A 30 2.70 -10.77 -0.23
C GLN A 30 3.32 -10.83 1.15
N ASN A 31 3.01 -9.83 1.97
CA ASN A 31 3.43 -9.75 3.36
C ASN A 31 4.96 -9.76 3.48
N CYS A 32 5.60 -9.03 2.58
CA CYS A 32 7.04 -8.78 2.59
C CYS A 32 7.26 -7.27 2.55
N VAL A 33 8.23 -6.81 3.35
CA VAL A 33 8.65 -5.41 3.37
C VAL A 33 9.93 -5.30 2.56
N PHE A 34 9.91 -4.48 1.50
CA PHE A 34 11.09 -4.14 0.74
C PHE A 34 11.67 -2.83 1.27
N ILE A 35 12.95 -2.85 1.64
CA ILE A 35 13.66 -1.68 2.16
C ILE A 35 14.37 -1.02 0.98
N HIS A 36 14.15 0.28 0.79
CA HIS A 36 14.82 1.04 -0.25
C HIS A 36 15.87 1.98 0.38
N THR A 37 17.14 1.80 0.04
CA THR A 37 18.25 2.54 0.68
C THR A 37 18.28 4.03 0.37
N SER A 38 17.53 4.49 -0.63
CA SER A 38 17.36 5.93 -0.89
C SER A 38 16.37 6.61 0.06
N ASN A 39 15.56 5.84 0.79
CA ASN A 39 14.62 6.38 1.77
C ASN A 39 15.34 6.63 3.10
N GLY A 40 14.86 7.64 3.84
CA GLY A 40 15.35 7.89 5.19
C GLY A 40 14.96 6.76 6.15
N ILE A 41 15.78 6.52 7.18
CA ILE A 41 15.55 5.48 8.19
C ILE A 41 14.14 5.57 8.79
N LYS A 42 13.68 6.79 9.12
CA LYS A 42 12.34 7.02 9.68
C LYS A 42 11.21 6.57 8.75
N HIS A 43 11.38 6.74 7.43
CA HIS A 43 10.38 6.33 6.43
C HIS A 43 10.29 4.80 6.36
N GLU A 44 11.43 4.11 6.34
CA GLU A 44 11.47 2.65 6.38
C GLU A 44 10.94 2.07 7.70
N GLN A 45 11.22 2.72 8.83
CA GLN A 45 10.64 2.35 10.13
C GLN A 45 9.11 2.48 10.14
N LYS A 46 8.57 3.60 9.66
CA LYS A 46 7.12 3.82 9.57
C LYS A 46 6.45 2.81 8.65
N LYS A 47 7.08 2.49 7.52
CA LYS A 47 6.61 1.45 6.60
C LYS A 47 6.52 0.09 7.27
N LEU A 48 7.56 -0.28 8.03
CA LEU A 48 7.58 -1.52 8.79
C LEU A 48 6.48 -1.54 9.86
N GLU A 49 6.26 -0.43 10.58
CA GLU A 49 5.18 -0.27 11.56
C GLU A 49 3.80 -0.56 10.94
N ILE A 50 3.50 0.07 9.81
CA ILE A 50 2.25 -0.14 9.06
C ILE A 50 2.10 -1.61 8.63
N CYS A 51 3.17 -2.17 8.04
CA CYS A 51 3.16 -3.55 7.57
C CYS A 51 2.99 -4.57 8.73
N TYR A 52 3.58 -4.27 9.89
CA TYR A 52 3.43 -5.09 11.10
C TYR A 52 1.98 -5.08 11.59
N GLU A 53 1.35 -3.91 11.69
CA GLU A 53 -0.05 -3.81 12.12
C GLU A 53 -1.01 -4.49 11.12
N LEU A 54 -0.78 -4.35 9.81
CA LEU A 54 -1.54 -5.10 8.80
C LEU A 54 -1.37 -6.62 8.97
N GLN A 55 -0.13 -7.09 9.16
CA GLN A 55 0.17 -8.51 9.37
C GLN A 55 -0.52 -9.07 10.61
N LYS A 56 -0.40 -8.34 11.74
CA LYS A 56 -0.98 -8.69 13.04
C LYS A 56 -2.50 -8.85 12.95
N ASN A 57 -3.16 -8.05 12.12
CA ASN A 57 -4.60 -8.12 11.85
C ASN A 57 -4.98 -9.08 10.70
N GLY A 58 -4.04 -9.91 10.22
CA GLY A 58 -4.30 -10.94 9.21
C GLY A 58 -4.50 -10.42 7.78
N MET A 59 -4.23 -9.13 7.54
CA MET A 59 -4.36 -8.52 6.23
C MET A 59 -3.22 -8.91 5.29
N LYS A 60 -3.49 -8.81 3.98
CA LYS A 60 -2.46 -8.99 2.95
C LYS A 60 -2.01 -7.66 2.39
N TYR A 61 -0.71 -7.52 2.18
CA TYR A 61 -0.13 -6.29 1.64
C TYR A 61 1.05 -6.57 0.71
N ILE A 62 1.39 -5.57 -0.08
CA ILE A 62 2.61 -5.46 -0.88
C ILE A 62 3.24 -4.10 -0.64
N THR A 63 4.55 -3.99 -0.82
CA THR A 63 5.32 -2.76 -0.57
C THR A 63 6.08 -2.34 -1.81
N GLU A 64 6.46 -1.05 -1.88
CA GLU A 64 7.33 -0.48 -2.92
C GLU A 64 6.88 -0.79 -4.34
N SER A 65 5.57 -0.81 -4.56
CA SER A 65 5.00 -1.36 -5.78
C SER A 65 4.68 -0.25 -6.77
N GLN A 66 5.00 -0.47 -8.04
CA GLN A 66 4.73 0.50 -9.09
C GLN A 66 3.33 0.30 -9.68
N SER A 67 2.50 1.33 -9.69
CA SER A 67 1.21 1.32 -10.37
C SER A 67 1.40 1.16 -11.88
N CYS A 68 0.72 0.17 -12.46
CA CYS A 68 0.71 -0.06 -13.91
C CYS A 68 -0.08 1.02 -14.67
N LYS A 69 -0.88 1.85 -13.97
CA LYS A 69 -1.72 2.89 -14.59
C LYS A 69 -0.97 4.18 -14.84
N ASP A 70 -0.19 4.63 -13.86
CA ASP A 70 0.44 5.96 -13.84
C ASP A 70 1.92 5.94 -13.46
N GLY A 71 2.47 4.75 -13.21
CA GLY A 71 3.89 4.56 -12.90
C GLY A 71 4.32 5.08 -11.52
N ARG A 72 3.40 5.51 -10.65
CA ARG A 72 3.73 5.90 -9.26
C ARG A 72 4.30 4.71 -8.52
N ILE A 73 5.22 4.96 -7.60
CA ILE A 73 5.68 3.98 -6.62
C ILE A 73 4.87 4.24 -5.35
N ILE A 74 4.23 3.20 -4.82
CA ILE A 74 3.41 3.26 -3.62
C ILE A 74 4.14 2.51 -2.51
N ASP A 75 4.24 3.14 -1.34
CA ASP A 75 4.97 2.60 -0.18
C ASP A 75 4.37 1.29 0.32
N VAL A 76 3.05 1.28 0.59
CA VAL A 76 2.31 0.08 1.03
C VAL A 76 0.95 0.02 0.35
N ILE A 77 0.52 -1.16 -0.07
CA ILE A 77 -0.82 -1.40 -0.59
C ILE A 77 -1.47 -2.52 0.20
N CYS A 78 -2.60 -2.24 0.83
CA CYS A 78 -3.44 -3.27 1.44
C CYS A 78 -4.26 -3.97 0.36
N LEU A 79 -4.02 -5.26 0.15
CA LEU A 79 -4.73 -6.06 -0.85
C LEU A 79 -6.16 -6.42 -0.43
N ASP A 80 -6.48 -6.29 0.86
CA ASP A 80 -7.77 -6.64 1.42
C ASP A 80 -8.81 -5.54 1.20
N THR A 81 -8.37 -4.29 1.27
CA THR A 81 -9.21 -3.10 1.04
C THR A 81 -8.95 -2.45 -0.31
N GLY A 82 -7.79 -2.71 -0.93
CA GLY A 82 -7.33 -2.01 -2.13
C GLY A 82 -6.78 -0.61 -1.86
N THR A 83 -6.54 -0.26 -0.59
CA THR A 83 -6.03 1.04 -0.17
C THR A 83 -4.53 1.16 -0.41
N GLU A 84 -4.13 2.24 -1.08
CA GLU A 84 -2.74 2.69 -1.15
C GLU A 84 -2.43 3.51 0.09
N VAL A 85 -1.29 3.25 0.73
CA VAL A 85 -0.79 4.01 1.87
C VAL A 85 0.51 4.69 1.44
N GLU A 86 0.54 6.01 1.56
CA GLU A 86 1.63 6.90 1.16
C GLU A 86 2.20 7.60 2.40
N ILE A 87 3.48 7.40 2.68
CA ILE A 87 4.19 7.96 3.83
C ILE A 87 4.91 9.23 3.39
N VAL A 88 4.59 10.36 4.02
CA VAL A 88 5.13 11.67 3.64
C VAL A 88 5.87 12.33 4.79
N ASP A 89 6.95 13.04 4.48
CA ASP A 89 7.66 13.89 5.44
C ASP A 89 6.94 15.24 5.60
N SER A 90 6.84 15.99 4.50
CA SER A 90 6.29 17.36 4.52
C SER A 90 5.15 17.57 3.53
N SER A 91 5.26 17.03 2.31
CA SER A 91 4.30 17.30 1.25
C SER A 91 4.09 16.12 0.31
N LEU A 92 2.87 16.01 -0.20
CA LEU A 92 2.51 15.04 -1.23
C LEU A 92 3.13 15.42 -2.58
N THR A 93 3.57 14.40 -3.32
CA THR A 93 3.98 14.60 -4.71
C THR A 93 2.80 15.07 -5.57
N LYS A 94 3.09 15.79 -6.66
CA LYS A 94 2.07 16.24 -7.62
C LYS A 94 1.23 15.06 -8.13
N LYS A 95 1.89 13.93 -8.43
CA LYS A 95 1.22 12.71 -8.92
C LYS A 95 0.27 12.13 -7.87
N THR A 96 0.66 12.11 -6.60
CA THR A 96 -0.21 11.62 -5.51
C THR A 96 -1.42 12.53 -5.34
N LYS A 97 -1.24 13.86 -5.39
CA LYS A 97 -2.36 14.83 -5.34
C LYS A 97 -3.36 14.64 -6.49
N GLU A 98 -2.84 14.47 -7.71
CA GLU A 98 -3.67 14.19 -8.89
C GLU A 98 -4.42 12.86 -8.78
N ALA A 99 -3.78 11.81 -8.24
CA ALA A 99 -4.42 10.52 -8.02
C ALA A 99 -5.55 10.60 -6.99
N ILE A 100 -5.33 11.32 -5.88
CA ILE A 100 -6.36 11.62 -4.87
C ILE A 100 -7.54 12.35 -5.53
N ALA A 101 -7.26 13.39 -6.32
CA ALA A 101 -8.30 14.19 -6.99
C ALA A 101 -9.14 13.37 -7.99
N LYS A 102 -8.56 12.34 -8.62
CA LYS A 102 -9.28 11.43 -9.52
C LYS A 102 -10.20 10.45 -8.78
N GLY A 103 -9.88 10.09 -7.54
CA GLY A 103 -10.72 9.22 -6.70
C GLY A 103 -10.83 7.75 -7.14
N ASP A 104 -9.98 7.29 -8.08
CA ASP A 104 -10.08 5.93 -8.65
C ASP A 104 -9.70 4.82 -7.66
N ILE A 105 -8.84 5.14 -6.68
CA ILE A 105 -8.26 4.22 -5.70
C ILE A 105 -8.21 4.95 -4.36
N PRO A 106 -8.64 4.34 -3.25
CA PRO A 106 -8.50 4.95 -1.94
C PRO A 106 -7.02 5.11 -1.57
N ILE A 107 -6.61 6.34 -1.31
CA ILE A 107 -5.26 6.68 -0.84
C ILE A 107 -5.35 7.21 0.59
N LEU A 108 -4.58 6.59 1.49
CA LEU A 108 -4.34 7.01 2.86
C LEU A 108 -2.95 7.65 2.93
N VAL A 109 -2.88 8.90 3.37
CA VAL A 109 -1.63 9.63 3.53
C VAL A 109 -1.28 9.68 5.00
N ILE A 110 -0.07 9.26 5.36
CA ILE A 110 0.43 9.23 6.74
C ILE A 110 1.68 10.09 6.81
N LYS A 111 1.72 11.05 7.74
CA LYS A 111 2.97 11.78 7.98
C LYS A 111 3.94 10.94 8.81
N LEU A 112 5.23 11.16 8.64
CA LEU A 112 6.28 10.42 9.36
C LEU A 112 6.08 10.36 10.88
N ASP A 113 5.62 11.45 11.48
CA ASP A 113 5.45 11.55 12.93
C ASP A 113 4.05 11.15 13.42
N ASP A 114 3.12 10.84 12.51
CA ASP A 114 1.77 10.41 12.85
C ASP A 114 1.74 8.91 13.21
N SER A 115 0.90 8.55 14.17
CA SER A 115 0.60 7.14 14.49
C SER A 115 -0.29 6.53 13.41
N PHE A 116 -0.02 5.29 13.01
CA PHE A 116 -0.94 4.55 12.14
C PHE A 116 -2.01 3.81 12.96
N SER A 117 -3.28 3.93 12.56
CA SER A 117 -4.36 3.06 13.05
C SER A 117 -4.99 2.25 11.91
N LEU A 118 -5.30 0.99 12.19
CA LEU A 118 -6.05 0.15 11.25
C LEU A 118 -7.44 0.72 10.97
N ASP A 119 -8.03 1.42 11.93
CA ASP A 119 -9.32 2.08 11.76
C ASP A 119 -9.28 3.12 10.64
N ASP A 120 -8.15 3.81 10.44
CA ASP A 120 -7.99 4.79 9.35
C ASP A 120 -8.08 4.12 7.98
N LEU A 121 -7.67 2.85 7.91
CA LEU A 121 -7.69 2.04 6.70
C LEU A 121 -9.08 1.42 6.45
N LEU A 122 -9.83 1.13 7.51
CA LEU A 122 -11.14 0.46 7.49
C LEU A 122 -12.34 1.43 7.42
N ARG A 123 -12.21 2.67 7.91
CA ARG A 123 -13.31 3.66 7.97
C ARG A 123 -13.90 4.05 6.60
N ARG A 124 -13.25 3.69 5.49
CA ARG A 124 -13.70 4.02 4.12
C ARG A 124 -14.51 2.92 3.43
N GLU A 125 -14.87 1.82 4.10
CA GLU A 125 -15.84 0.83 3.58
C GLU A 125 -17.31 1.19 3.90
N LEU A 126 -17.58 2.30 4.60
CA LEU A 126 -18.92 2.70 5.08
C LEU A 126 -19.50 3.97 4.41
N GLU A 127 -18.86 4.51 3.38
CA GLU A 127 -19.38 5.58 2.51
C GLU A 127 -19.56 5.07 1.08
#